data_AF-A0A6F8V9B7-F1
#
_entry.id   AF-A0A6F8V9B7-F1
#
_cell.length_a   1.000
_cell.length_b   1.000
_cell.length_c   1.000
_cell.angle_alpha   90.00
_cell.angle_beta   90.00
_cell.angle_gamma   90.00
#
_symmetry.space_group_name_H-M   'P 1'
#
loop_
_entity.id
_entity.type
_entity.pdbx_description
1 polymer ?
#
loop_
_entity_poly.entity_id
_entity_poly.type
_entity_poly.pdbx_seq_one_letter_code
_entity_poly.pdbx_strand_id
1 'polypeptide(L)'
;MLWCDGIFAEMEMAGFEFYNEETATLEKEIERLGMALDIDWSDDVQVRALAREALSHGASELRAAANRAGDYRLRAKAELFGLAAVMLRIMEKSAGEGVLTHGGPAWKSFGRALWEESSGA
;
A
#
# COMPACT_ATOMS: atom_id res chain seq x y z
N MET A 1 5.92 -40.37 9.56
CA MET A 1 6.04 -39.28 8.58
C MET A 1 4.70 -38.54 8.49
N LEU A 2 4.24 -38.01 9.64
CA LEU A 2 2.96 -37.27 9.80
C LEU A 2 3.20 -35.99 10.64
N TRP A 3 4.47 -35.62 10.83
CA TRP A 3 4.90 -34.55 11.73
C TRP A 3 5.40 -33.31 10.97
N CYS A 4 5.65 -33.43 9.65
CA CYS A 4 6.04 -32.29 8.80
C CYS A 4 4.83 -31.61 8.17
N ASP A 5 3.78 -32.36 7.83
CA ASP A 5 2.61 -31.81 7.12
C ASP A 5 1.81 -30.81 7.99
N GLY A 6 1.75 -31.04 9.31
CA GLY A 6 1.11 -30.12 10.26
C GLY A 6 1.87 -28.81 10.46
N ILE A 7 3.21 -28.87 10.50
CA ILE A 7 4.07 -27.68 10.69
C ILE A 7 4.07 -26.81 9.42
N PHE A 8 4.07 -27.43 8.24
CA PHE A 8 3.97 -26.68 6.97
C PHE A 8 2.61 -25.97 6.84
N ALA A 9 1.51 -26.65 7.18
CA ALA A 9 0.18 -26.03 7.19
C ALA A 9 0.04 -24.93 8.26
N GLU A 10 0.65 -25.09 9.43
CA GLU A 10 0.65 -24.08 10.50
C GLU A 10 1.50 -22.86 10.15
N MET A 11 2.64 -23.04 9.46
CA MET A 11 3.47 -21.95 8.93
C MET A 11 2.79 -21.23 7.75
N GLU A 12 2.05 -21.96 6.91
CA GLU A 12 1.25 -21.39 5.81
C GLU A 12 0.06 -20.58 6.34
N MET A 13 -0.69 -21.11 7.33
CA MET A 13 -1.78 -20.38 7.98
C MET A 13 -1.27 -19.17 8.78
N ALA A 14 -0.16 -19.30 9.52
CA ALA A 14 0.43 -18.18 10.24
C ALA A 14 0.96 -17.09 9.30
N GLY A 15 1.55 -17.47 8.15
CA GLY A 15 1.92 -16.53 7.10
C GLY A 15 0.71 -15.81 6.52
N PHE A 16 -0.35 -16.55 6.18
CA PHE A 16 -1.59 -15.99 5.65
C PHE A 16 -2.29 -15.03 6.64
N GLU A 17 -2.37 -15.41 7.91
CA GLU A 17 -2.98 -14.59 8.98
C GLU A 17 -2.15 -13.32 9.24
N PHE A 18 -0.82 -13.43 9.26
CA PHE A 18 0.09 -12.29 9.39
C PHE A 18 -0.08 -11.30 8.23
N TYR A 19 -0.12 -11.77 6.98
CA TYR A 19 -0.36 -10.91 5.83
C TYR A 19 -1.74 -10.25 5.88
N ASN A 20 -2.78 -10.92 6.38
CA ASN A 20 -4.11 -10.34 6.53
C ASN A 20 -4.18 -9.24 7.60
N GLU A 21 -3.55 -9.44 8.76
CA GLU A 21 -3.50 -8.44 9.83
C GLU A 21 -2.69 -7.20 9.43
N GLU A 22 -1.53 -7.40 8.80
CA GLU A 22 -0.72 -6.30 8.26
C GLU A 22 -1.48 -5.54 7.18
N THR A 23 -2.17 -6.26 6.29
CA THR A 23 -2.95 -5.65 5.20
C THR A 23 -4.15 -4.85 5.72
N ALA A 24 -4.84 -5.34 6.75
CA ALA A 24 -5.95 -4.61 7.38
C ALA A 24 -5.47 -3.35 8.10
N THR A 25 -4.27 -3.38 8.69
CA THR A 25 -3.65 -2.21 9.33
C THR A 25 -3.24 -1.18 8.30
N LEU A 26 -2.63 -1.61 7.19
CA LEU A 26 -2.26 -0.75 6.08
C LEU A 26 -3.48 -0.10 5.43
N GLU A 27 -4.56 -0.86 5.20
CA GLU A 27 -5.81 -0.31 4.67
C GLU A 27 -6.33 0.85 5.53
N LYS A 28 -6.41 0.65 6.85
CA LYS A 28 -6.90 1.69 7.77
C LYS A 28 -6.05 2.96 7.73
N GLU A 29 -4.73 2.83 7.62
CA GLU A 29 -3.86 4.00 7.52
C GLU A 29 -3.96 4.70 6.16
N ILE A 30 -4.14 3.95 5.07
CA ILE A 30 -4.44 4.52 3.75
C ILE A 30 -5.76 5.30 3.81
N GLU A 31 -6.81 4.74 4.40
CA GLU A 31 -8.10 5.41 4.59
C GLU A 31 -7.95 6.69 5.44
N ARG A 32 -7.20 6.62 6.55
CA ARG A 32 -6.96 7.75 7.44
C ARG A 32 -6.22 8.89 6.74
N LEU A 33 -5.19 8.57 5.97
CA LEU A 33 -4.43 9.56 5.18
C LEU A 33 -5.27 10.09 4.03
N GLY A 34 -6.11 9.24 3.42
CA GLY A 34 -7.11 9.64 2.42
C GLY A 34 -8.04 10.74 2.97
N MET A 35 -8.61 10.53 4.15
CA MET A 35 -9.42 11.54 4.82
C MET A 35 -8.66 12.84 5.11
N ALA A 36 -7.41 12.74 5.59
CA ALA A 36 -6.59 13.92 5.87
C ALA A 36 -6.24 14.74 4.62
N LEU A 37 -6.17 14.07 3.46
CA LEU A 37 -5.82 14.66 2.18
C LEU A 37 -7.03 15.03 1.32
N ASP A 38 -8.25 14.68 1.76
CA ASP A 38 -9.49 14.85 1.01
C ASP A 38 -9.50 14.03 -0.30
N ILE A 39 -9.11 12.75 -0.17
CA ILE A 39 -9.07 11.77 -1.27
C ILE A 39 -10.37 10.97 -1.27
N ASP A 40 -11.06 10.98 -2.41
CA ASP A 40 -12.11 10.05 -2.75
C ASP A 40 -11.51 8.87 -3.53
N TRP A 41 -11.39 7.73 -2.86
CA TRP A 41 -10.84 6.50 -3.47
C TRP A 41 -11.70 5.93 -4.60
N SER A 42 -12.92 6.43 -4.80
CA SER A 42 -13.79 6.07 -5.92
C SER A 42 -13.66 7.01 -7.13
N ASP A 43 -12.97 8.15 -6.98
CA ASP A 43 -12.63 9.04 -8.09
C ASP A 43 -11.36 8.56 -8.79
N ASP A 44 -11.54 7.75 -9.84
CA ASP A 44 -10.44 7.18 -10.62
C ASP A 44 -9.50 8.25 -11.20
N VAL A 45 -9.99 9.46 -11.51
CA VAL A 45 -9.15 10.54 -12.04
C VAL A 45 -8.26 11.10 -10.94
N GLN A 46 -8.83 11.36 -9.76
CA GLN A 46 -8.08 11.84 -8.60
C GLN A 46 -7.03 10.80 -8.16
N VAL A 47 -7.41 9.52 -8.09
CA VAL A 47 -6.52 8.45 -7.65
C VAL A 47 -5.40 8.19 -8.67
N ARG A 48 -5.66 8.27 -9.99
CA ARG A 48 -4.60 8.20 -11.01
C ARG A 48 -3.64 9.38 -10.95
N ALA A 49 -4.12 10.60 -10.75
CA ALA A 49 -3.25 11.76 -10.58
C ALA A 49 -2.32 11.58 -9.36
N LEU A 50 -2.87 11.05 -8.26
CA LEU A 50 -2.11 10.76 -7.05
C LEU A 50 -1.05 9.66 -7.26
N ALA A 51 -1.41 8.59 -8.00
CA ALA A 51 -0.49 7.50 -8.32
C ALA A 51 0.68 7.98 -9.20
N ARG A 52 0.38 8.80 -10.22
CA ARG A 52 1.40 9.42 -11.06
C ARG A 52 2.37 10.26 -10.23
N GLU A 53 1.86 11.03 -9.27
CA GLU A 53 2.68 11.83 -8.38
C GLU A 53 3.55 10.98 -7.44
N ALA A 54 3.01 9.87 -6.94
CA ALA A 54 3.76 8.92 -6.10
C ALA A 54 4.92 8.27 -6.86
N LEU A 55 4.75 8.03 -8.17
CA LEU A 55 5.80 7.49 -9.04
C LEU A 55 6.81 8.56 -9.48
N SER A 56 6.38 9.82 -9.63
CA SER A 56 7.24 10.91 -10.07
C SER A 56 8.09 11.53 -8.95
N HIS A 57 7.62 11.47 -7.70
CA HIS A 57 8.32 12.03 -6.55
C HIS A 57 8.65 10.95 -5.53
N GLY A 58 9.94 10.86 -5.15
CA GLY A 58 10.33 9.94 -4.09
C GLY A 58 9.71 10.36 -2.75
N ALA A 59 9.17 9.40 -1.99
CA ALA A 59 8.61 9.64 -0.64
C ALA A 59 9.64 10.31 0.32
N SER A 60 10.94 10.11 0.08
CA SER A 60 12.05 10.75 0.80
C SER A 60 12.17 12.25 0.48
N GLU A 61 12.00 12.64 -0.77
CA GLU A 61 12.07 14.03 -1.24
C GLU A 61 10.89 14.83 -0.71
N LEU A 62 9.69 14.23 -0.76
CA LEU A 62 8.48 14.82 -0.18
C LEU A 62 8.61 14.98 1.35
N ARG A 63 9.12 13.96 2.07
CA ARG A 63 9.39 14.05 3.52
C ARG A 63 10.37 15.18 3.86
N ALA A 64 11.46 15.31 3.11
CA ALA A 64 12.46 16.36 3.31
C ALA A 64 11.88 17.76 3.06
N ALA A 65 10.99 17.92 2.07
CA ALA A 65 10.25 19.16 1.85
C ALA A 65 9.26 19.44 2.99
N ALA A 66 8.51 18.44 3.43
CA ALA A 66 7.48 18.58 4.45
C ALA A 66 8.05 18.94 5.84
N ASN A 67 9.19 18.36 6.21
CA ASN A 67 9.88 18.67 7.48
C ASN A 67 10.45 20.09 7.51
N ARG A 68 10.81 20.66 6.35
CA ARG A 68 11.29 22.05 6.25
C ARG A 68 10.16 23.07 6.31
N ALA A 69 9.00 22.74 5.74
CA ALA A 69 7.87 23.66 5.63
C ALA A 69 6.89 23.60 6.82
N GLY A 70 6.96 22.56 7.67
CA GLY A 70 5.95 22.33 8.72
C GLY A 70 4.56 21.94 8.17
N ASP A 71 4.47 21.70 6.86
CA ASP A 71 3.22 21.43 6.16
C ASP A 71 2.69 20.03 6.51
N TYR A 72 1.52 19.99 7.16
CA TYR A 72 0.86 18.75 7.57
C TYR A 72 0.33 17.94 6.38
N ARG A 73 -0.15 18.58 5.31
CA ARG A 73 -0.66 17.89 4.13
C ARG A 73 0.49 17.25 3.36
N LEU A 74 1.61 17.96 3.22
CA LEU A 74 2.78 17.42 2.53
C LEU A 74 3.38 16.22 3.29
N ARG A 75 3.34 16.24 4.63
CA ARG A 75 3.73 15.09 5.46
C ARG A 75 2.81 13.89 5.27
N ALA A 76 1.50 14.11 5.33
CA ALA A 76 0.52 13.04 5.12
C ALA A 76 0.67 12.39 3.73
N LYS A 77 0.97 13.18 2.71
CA LYS A 77 1.24 12.69 1.35
C LYS A 77 2.52 11.87 1.26
N ALA A 78 3.60 12.35 1.89
CA ALA A 78 4.86 11.61 1.96
C ALA A 78 4.73 10.28 2.72
N GLU A 79 3.86 10.26 3.74
CA GLU A 79 3.51 9.04 4.48
C GLU A 79 2.73 8.07 3.60
N LEU A 80 1.69 8.55 2.91
CA LEU A 80 0.88 7.76 1.99
C LEU A 80 1.72 7.13 0.86
N PHE A 81 2.66 7.89 0.29
CA PHE A 81 3.56 7.37 -0.74
C PHE A 81 4.55 6.34 -0.17
N GLY A 82 4.95 6.50 1.09
CA GLY A 82 5.71 5.47 1.80
C GLY A 82 4.90 4.18 1.98
N LEU A 83 3.62 4.28 2.34
CA LEU A 83 2.74 3.11 2.45
C LEU A 83 2.52 2.44 1.09
N ALA A 84 2.40 3.19 0.00
CA ALA A 84 2.33 2.64 -1.35
C ALA A 84 3.54 1.74 -1.69
N ALA A 85 4.75 2.18 -1.35
CA ALA A 85 5.95 1.35 -1.55
C ALA A 85 5.91 0.06 -0.72
N VAL A 86 5.39 0.12 0.51
CA VAL A 86 5.21 -1.08 1.36
C VAL A 86 4.14 -2.01 0.76
N MET A 87 3.00 -1.48 0.30
CA MET A 87 1.94 -2.25 -0.35
C MET A 87 2.48 -3.06 -1.54
N LEU A 88 3.22 -2.41 -2.44
CA LEU A 88 3.81 -3.06 -3.61
C LEU A 88 4.78 -4.17 -3.21
N ARG A 89 5.59 -3.94 -2.16
CA ARG A 89 6.54 -4.94 -1.66
C ARG A 89 5.84 -6.14 -1.04
N ILE A 90 4.74 -5.93 -0.31
CA ILE A 90 3.92 -7.02 0.24
C ILE A 90 3.32 -7.86 -0.90
N MET A 91 2.74 -7.21 -1.91
CA MET A 91 2.18 -7.90 -3.09
C MET A 91 3.23 -8.70 -3.85
N GLU A 92 4.43 -8.15 -4.03
CA GLU A 92 5.55 -8.84 -4.69
C GLU A 92 5.97 -10.09 -3.89
N LYS A 93 6.10 -9.95 -2.57
CA LYS A 93 6.54 -11.03 -1.69
C LYS A 93 5.47 -12.14 -1.58
N SER A 94 4.20 -11.78 -1.40
CA SER A 94 3.12 -12.75 -1.25
C SER A 94 2.85 -13.51 -2.55
N ALA A 95 2.96 -12.86 -3.71
CA ALA A 95 2.91 -13.55 -5.01
C ALA A 95 4.03 -14.59 -5.16
N GLY A 96 5.23 -14.30 -4.64
CA GLY A 96 6.35 -15.25 -4.61
C GLY A 96 6.13 -16.46 -3.69
N GLU A 97 5.27 -16.31 -2.68
CA GLU A 97 4.88 -17.36 -1.72
C GLU A 97 3.57 -18.06 -2.13
N GLY A 98 2.97 -17.70 -3.27
CA GLY A 98 1.70 -18.28 -3.75
C GLY A 98 0.45 -17.75 -3.04
N VAL A 99 0.58 -16.71 -2.21
CA VAL A 99 -0.51 -16.12 -1.43
C VAL A 99 -1.01 -14.85 -2.11
N LEU A 100 -2.31 -14.79 -2.39
CA LEU A 100 -2.96 -13.57 -2.88
C LEU A 100 -3.39 -12.72 -1.68
N THR A 101 -2.54 -11.76 -1.30
CA THR A 101 -2.90 -10.77 -0.28
C THR A 101 -3.91 -9.76 -0.85
N HIS A 102 -5.01 -9.53 -0.14
CA HIS A 102 -6.07 -8.64 -0.60
C HIS A 102 -6.22 -7.43 0.33
N GLY A 103 -5.85 -6.25 -0.18
CA GLY A 103 -6.20 -4.97 0.44
C GLY A 103 -7.70 -4.67 0.38
N GLY A 104 -8.12 -3.68 1.16
CA GLY A 104 -9.47 -3.16 1.10
C GLY A 104 -9.69 -2.25 -0.13
N PRO A 105 -10.83 -1.53 -0.19
CA PRO A 105 -11.18 -0.69 -1.33
C PRO A 105 -10.14 0.38 -1.66
N ALA A 106 -9.58 1.06 -0.65
CA ALA A 106 -8.62 2.14 -0.86
C ALA A 106 -7.30 1.61 -1.41
N TRP A 107 -6.78 0.52 -0.83
CA TRP A 107 -5.63 -0.19 -1.39
C TRP A 107 -5.87 -0.61 -2.83
N LYS A 108 -6.99 -1.27 -3.12
CA LYS A 108 -7.27 -1.80 -4.46
C LYS A 108 -7.34 -0.69 -5.50
N SER A 109 -8.02 0.41 -5.19
CA SER A 109 -8.11 1.57 -6.07
C SER A 109 -6.74 2.16 -6.34
N PHE A 110 -5.97 2.41 -5.27
CA PHE A 110 -4.66 3.04 -5.40
C PHE A 110 -3.62 2.13 -6.07
N GLY A 111 -3.60 0.85 -5.70
CA GLY A 111 -2.74 -0.17 -6.31
C GLY A 111 -3.02 -0.36 -7.80
N ARG A 112 -4.29 -0.36 -8.20
CA ARG A 112 -4.67 -0.37 -9.63
C ARG A 112 -4.11 0.85 -10.34
N ALA A 113 -4.30 2.04 -9.79
CA ALA A 113 -3.79 3.27 -10.38
C ALA A 113 -2.25 3.29 -10.50
N LEU A 114 -1.53 2.79 -9.47
CA LEU A 114 -0.07 2.65 -9.51
C LEU A 114 0.39 1.70 -10.62
N TRP A 115 -0.34 0.60 -10.82
CA TRP A 115 -0.06 -0.35 -11.90
C TRP A 115 -0.28 0.25 -13.29
N GLU A 116 -1.40 0.94 -13.49
CA GLU A 116 -1.74 1.61 -14.75
C GLU A 116 -0.68 2.67 -15.11
N GLU A 117 -0.32 3.52 -14.14
CA GLU A 117 0.65 4.59 -14.32
C GLU A 117 2.09 4.09 -14.52
N SER A 118 2.48 2.99 -13.87
CA SER A 118 3.80 2.36 -14.09
C SER A 118 3.89 1.59 -15.41
N SER A 119 2.76 1.08 -15.92
CA SER A 119 2.67 0.39 -17.20
C SER A 119 2.51 1.34 -18.40
N GLY A 120 2.34 2.65 -18.16
CA GLY A 120 2.15 3.66 -19.20
C GLY A 120 0.78 3.62 -19.89
N ALA A 121 -0.25 3.09 -19.21
CA ALA A 121 -1.62 2.90 -19.73
C ALA A 121 -2.61 4.01 -19.32
#